data_AF-A0A0R3T267-F1
#
_entry.id   AF-A0A0R3T267-F1
#
_cell.length_a   1.000
_cell.length_b   1.000
_cell.length_c   1.000
_cell.angle_alpha   90.00
_cell.angle_beta   90.00
_cell.angle_gamma   90.00
#
_symmetry.space_group_name_H-M   'P 1'
#
loop_
_entity.id
_entity.type
_entity.pdbx_description
1 polymer ?
#
loop_
_entity_poly.entity_id
_entity_poly.type
_entity_poly.pdbx_seq_one_letter_code
_entity_poly.pdbx_strand_id
1 'polypeptide(L)'
;MSFPRLRRIPSVAYNSISPLNLNVHIEGDNGDAAYYGITGTTLPISEISRLVDIIRRDATEELDGFPFEMIQNLKINVVLSQLPCSEYMSQLFWKILHGVNLLQLACILSAHSIMDVLLNSKIKRIQTNEDVTSVHIYAAMGDYIALRKLTMAEFNITQQDKFGKLPIDYCWNYSLQDIRDFLIAQSKAPSADFVEDNDESDVEFASTEQEAQETNSSMALKFEAYLCTQVNPLYCYKGHTYCECCDDAYDHESFSGNAVLDKLIASRKDRFIKRPTNTFGQFETPCSSVMAEASSFVAWIITDGQYGSISEVMSMGMPGYAEAYGLKRLQVIGIVPWRRLPFQANLRSSNYMGSTQVEFPPKGHKSELHTPLAPYHTRYLFVDSGSRNDIHCIQEFRTMFEVWLTKVTFQTDNCNLTHNTPVCGILVTGRPEDALGVCEALKNNIPFVIIAVSISIKYCKKTKLFTLK
;
A
#
# COMPACT_ATOMS: atom_id res chain seq x y z
N MET A 1 -17.25 -36.53 -1.64
CA MET A 1 -16.66 -36.12 -0.34
C MET A 1 -17.16 -34.71 -0.04
N SER A 2 -17.96 -34.56 1.02
CA SER A 2 -18.62 -33.32 1.41
C SER A 2 -17.63 -32.35 2.06
N PHE A 3 -17.41 -31.19 1.44
CA PHE A 3 -16.61 -30.10 2.00
C PHE A 3 -17.24 -29.58 3.30
N PRO A 4 -16.44 -29.18 4.32
CA PRO A 4 -16.98 -28.59 5.55
C PRO A 4 -17.54 -27.19 5.24
N ARG A 5 -18.81 -26.96 5.57
CA ARG A 5 -19.46 -25.64 5.45
C ARG A 5 -18.80 -24.65 6.42
N LEU A 6 -18.30 -23.53 5.90
CA LEU A 6 -17.87 -22.37 6.69
C LEU A 6 -19.03 -21.89 7.59
N ARG A 7 -18.78 -21.71 8.89
CA ARG A 7 -19.75 -21.10 9.81
C ARG A 7 -19.50 -19.59 9.88
N ARG A 8 -20.50 -18.78 9.49
CA ARG A 8 -20.54 -17.34 9.75
C ARG A 8 -20.81 -17.09 11.24
N ILE A 9 -20.08 -16.14 11.83
CA ILE A 9 -20.28 -15.66 13.20
C ILE A 9 -21.18 -14.40 13.18
N PRO A 10 -22.12 -14.19 14.12
CA PRO A 10 -22.86 -12.92 14.24
C PRO A 10 -21.94 -11.76 14.65
N SER A 11 -22.10 -10.59 14.01
CA SER A 11 -21.28 -9.39 14.26
C SER A 11 -21.47 -8.83 15.66
N VAL A 12 -20.37 -8.58 16.38
CA VAL A 12 -20.34 -7.82 17.64
C VAL A 12 -20.16 -6.34 17.30
N ALA A 13 -21.16 -5.51 17.59
CA ALA A 13 -21.10 -4.08 17.37
C ALA A 13 -20.14 -3.41 18.37
N TYR A 14 -19.13 -2.71 17.87
CA TYR A 14 -18.27 -1.85 18.69
C TYR A 14 -18.88 -0.44 18.76
N ASN A 15 -19.13 0.04 19.98
CA ASN A 15 -19.79 1.31 20.27
C ASN A 15 -18.97 2.53 19.84
N SER A 16 -19.69 3.51 19.31
CA SER A 16 -19.23 4.83 18.84
C SER A 16 -18.58 5.69 19.93
N ILE A 17 -17.50 6.39 19.55
CA ILE A 17 -16.85 7.44 20.36
C ILE A 17 -17.83 8.61 20.57
N SER A 18 -17.93 9.11 21.81
CA SER A 18 -18.80 10.23 22.21
C SER A 18 -18.47 11.53 21.46
N PRO A 19 -19.47 12.39 21.17
CA PRO A 19 -19.25 13.66 20.49
C PRO A 19 -18.56 14.65 21.44
N LEU A 20 -17.30 15.00 21.14
CA LEU A 20 -16.58 16.10 21.80
C LEU A 20 -17.02 17.44 21.21
N ASN A 21 -17.36 18.40 22.08
CA ASN A 21 -17.70 19.79 21.77
C ASN A 21 -16.56 20.50 21.03
N LEU A 22 -16.82 21.03 19.83
CA LEU A 22 -15.92 21.96 19.16
C LEU A 22 -16.08 23.36 19.75
N ASN A 23 -15.24 23.70 20.73
CA ASN A 23 -15.11 25.08 21.19
C ASN A 23 -14.09 25.81 20.30
N VAL A 24 -14.58 26.45 19.24
CA VAL A 24 -13.81 27.38 18.40
C VAL A 24 -14.16 28.80 18.84
N HIS A 25 -13.18 29.57 19.34
CA HIS A 25 -13.41 30.92 19.89
C HIS A 25 -12.61 32.02 19.20
N ILE A 26 -13.16 33.24 19.18
CA ILE A 26 -12.44 34.48 18.89
C ILE A 26 -12.06 35.14 20.21
N GLU A 27 -10.86 35.73 20.25
CA GLU A 27 -10.25 36.43 21.39
C GLU A 27 -11.25 37.10 22.34
N GLY A 28 -11.16 36.77 23.64
CA GLY A 28 -11.77 37.56 24.70
C GLY A 28 -12.46 36.81 25.84
N ASP A 29 -12.69 35.50 25.76
CA ASP A 29 -13.37 34.78 26.86
C ASP A 29 -12.77 33.40 27.16
N ASN A 30 -12.44 33.22 28.43
CA ASN A 30 -11.93 32.05 29.18
C ASN A 30 -11.46 30.77 28.45
N GLY A 31 -10.13 30.56 28.44
CA GLY A 31 -9.43 29.36 28.94
C GLY A 31 -9.53 27.98 28.26
N ASP A 32 -10.67 27.61 27.65
CA ASP A 32 -11.00 26.20 27.34
C ASP A 32 -11.21 25.89 25.84
N ALA A 33 -10.77 26.77 24.95
CA ALA A 33 -10.90 26.59 23.51
C ALA A 33 -9.69 25.88 22.89
N ALA A 34 -9.91 24.69 22.30
CA ALA A 34 -8.84 23.97 21.60
C ALA A 34 -8.36 24.70 20.32
N TYR A 35 -9.20 25.59 19.77
CA TYR A 35 -8.94 26.36 18.56
C TYR A 35 -9.23 27.85 18.78
N TYR A 36 -8.25 28.72 18.45
CA TYR A 36 -8.39 30.17 18.60
C TYR A 36 -7.49 30.93 17.61
N GLY A 37 -7.54 32.28 17.63
CA GLY A 37 -6.62 33.13 16.87
C GLY A 37 -6.70 32.90 15.35
N ILE A 38 -7.92 32.76 14.83
CA ILE A 38 -8.15 32.40 13.43
C ILE A 38 -7.88 33.60 12.52
N THR A 39 -7.04 33.41 11.50
CA THR A 39 -6.65 34.45 10.55
C THR A 39 -6.55 33.90 9.12
N GLY A 40 -6.47 34.80 8.13
CA GLY A 40 -6.21 34.42 6.74
C GLY A 40 -7.39 33.81 5.97
N THR A 41 -8.61 33.90 6.51
CA THR A 41 -9.86 33.47 5.85
C THR A 41 -10.95 34.53 6.01
N THR A 42 -11.92 34.53 5.10
CA THR A 42 -13.16 35.32 5.18
C THR A 42 -14.35 34.51 5.71
N LEU A 43 -14.14 33.24 6.04
CA LEU A 43 -15.19 32.37 6.56
C LEU A 43 -15.67 32.82 7.94
N PRO A 44 -16.99 32.78 8.22
CA PRO A 44 -17.49 33.00 9.56
C PRO A 44 -17.10 31.83 10.48
N ILE A 45 -17.09 32.06 11.79
CA ILE A 45 -16.69 31.06 12.81
C ILE A 45 -17.49 29.76 12.67
N SER A 46 -18.79 29.83 12.42
CA SER A 46 -19.64 28.64 12.24
C SER A 46 -19.19 27.76 11.08
N GLU A 47 -18.72 28.36 9.99
CA GLU A 47 -18.18 27.66 8.84
C GLU A 47 -16.78 27.09 9.12
N ILE A 48 -15.98 27.78 9.93
CA ILE A 48 -14.67 27.27 10.38
C ILE A 48 -14.84 26.08 11.30
N SER A 49 -15.80 26.13 12.25
CA SER A 49 -16.16 24.96 13.07
C SER A 49 -16.61 23.79 12.20
N ARG A 50 -17.46 24.06 11.20
CA ARG A 50 -17.89 23.04 10.23
C ARG A 50 -16.71 22.44 9.47
N LEU A 51 -15.76 23.26 9.04
CA LEU A 51 -14.54 22.81 8.36
C LEU A 51 -13.67 21.93 9.28
N VAL A 52 -13.41 22.35 10.52
CA VAL A 52 -12.67 21.55 11.50
C VAL A 52 -13.38 20.22 11.75
N ASP A 53 -14.71 20.21 11.82
CA ASP A 53 -15.52 19.00 11.97
C ASP A 53 -15.41 18.04 10.78
N ILE A 54 -15.40 18.59 9.56
CA ILE A 54 -15.20 17.81 8.33
C ILE A 54 -13.82 17.16 8.34
N ILE A 55 -12.78 17.92 8.72
CA ILE A 55 -11.41 17.40 8.85
C ILE A 55 -11.34 16.33 9.94
N ARG A 56 -11.95 16.59 11.09
CA ARG A 56 -12.03 15.64 12.20
C ARG A 56 -12.75 14.35 11.83
N ARG A 57 -13.69 14.37 10.89
CA ARG A 57 -14.38 13.17 10.37
C ARG A 57 -13.70 12.55 9.15
N ASP A 58 -12.68 13.20 8.59
CA ASP A 58 -12.01 12.84 7.32
C ASP A 58 -13.01 12.70 6.16
N ALA A 59 -14.00 13.61 6.11
CA ALA A 59 -15.10 13.58 5.14
C ALA A 59 -14.77 14.39 3.87
N THR A 60 -14.03 13.78 2.92
CA THR A 60 -13.61 14.44 1.67
C THR A 60 -14.77 14.99 0.84
N GLU A 61 -15.87 14.24 0.73
CA GLU A 61 -17.08 14.63 -0.02
C GLU A 61 -17.69 15.96 0.49
N GLU A 62 -17.55 16.26 1.79
CA GLU A 62 -18.07 17.50 2.38
C GLU A 62 -17.08 18.67 2.24
N LEU A 63 -15.79 18.38 2.06
CA LEU A 63 -14.75 19.39 1.87
C LEU A 63 -14.92 20.14 0.54
N ASP A 64 -15.43 19.46 -0.50
CA ASP A 64 -15.72 20.05 -1.81
C ASP A 64 -16.73 21.21 -1.73
N GLY A 65 -17.50 21.30 -0.64
CA GLY A 65 -18.40 22.43 -0.37
C GLY A 65 -17.70 23.74 0.01
N PHE A 66 -16.39 23.74 0.21
CA PHE A 66 -15.60 24.92 0.54
C PHE A 66 -14.74 25.36 -0.64
N PRO A 67 -14.89 26.60 -1.15
CA PRO A 67 -14.00 27.13 -2.17
C PRO A 67 -12.55 27.15 -1.65
N PHE A 68 -11.64 26.48 -2.37
CA PHE A 68 -10.25 26.35 -1.96
C PHE A 68 -9.59 27.71 -1.69
N GLU A 69 -9.95 28.74 -2.46
CA GLU A 69 -9.46 30.11 -2.31
C GLU A 69 -9.74 30.72 -0.92
N MET A 70 -10.85 30.31 -0.29
CA MET A 70 -11.25 30.80 1.04
C MET A 70 -10.52 30.11 2.18
N ILE A 71 -10.02 28.89 1.96
CA ILE A 71 -9.44 28.04 3.01
C ILE A 71 -7.91 27.87 2.88
N GLN A 72 -7.32 28.14 1.71
CA GLN A 72 -5.89 27.91 1.45
C GLN A 72 -4.94 28.74 2.33
N ASN A 73 -5.38 29.91 2.79
CA ASN A 73 -4.58 30.82 3.62
C ASN A 73 -4.99 30.79 5.11
N LEU A 74 -5.90 29.89 5.47
CA LEU A 74 -6.37 29.72 6.85
C LEU A 74 -5.21 29.42 7.79
N LYS A 75 -5.15 30.16 8.89
CA LYS A 75 -4.23 29.95 10.01
C LYS A 75 -5.01 29.93 11.31
N ILE A 76 -4.76 28.93 12.15
CA ILE A 76 -5.44 28.71 13.43
C ILE A 76 -4.41 28.40 14.50
N ASN A 77 -4.60 28.90 15.72
CA ASN A 77 -3.83 28.46 16.88
C ASN A 77 -4.51 27.25 17.52
N VAL A 78 -3.73 26.22 17.83
CA VAL A 78 -4.23 24.93 18.32
C VAL A 78 -3.60 24.59 19.66
N VAL A 79 -4.43 24.35 20.67
CA VAL A 79 -4.01 23.85 21.99
C VAL A 79 -4.03 22.32 21.95
N LEU A 80 -2.90 21.71 21.59
CA LEU A 80 -2.77 20.25 21.43
C LEU A 80 -3.09 19.48 22.70
N SER A 81 -2.79 20.04 23.88
CA SER A 81 -3.11 19.40 25.17
C SER A 81 -4.62 19.32 25.49
N GLN A 82 -5.46 20.01 24.71
CA GLN A 82 -6.93 19.94 24.84
C GLN A 82 -7.55 19.01 23.78
N LEU A 83 -6.74 18.44 22.88
CA LEU A 83 -7.19 17.52 21.85
C LEU A 83 -6.94 16.06 22.27
N PRO A 84 -7.77 15.10 21.83
CA PRO A 84 -7.53 13.68 22.08
C PRO A 84 -6.17 13.18 21.58
N CYS A 85 -5.58 13.88 20.61
CA CYS A 85 -4.26 13.54 20.10
C CYS A 85 -3.14 13.63 21.14
N SER A 86 -3.33 14.36 22.24
CA SER A 86 -2.35 14.41 23.32
C SER A 86 -2.07 13.06 23.98
N GLU A 87 -2.98 12.08 23.87
CA GLU A 87 -2.80 10.75 24.46
C GLU A 87 -1.80 9.86 23.71
N TYR A 88 -1.57 10.16 22.42
CA TYR A 88 -0.68 9.39 21.55
C TYR A 88 0.42 10.23 20.90
N MET A 89 0.37 11.55 21.06
CA MET A 89 1.44 12.45 20.65
C MET A 89 2.60 12.41 21.66
N SER A 90 3.83 12.54 21.14
CA SER A 90 5.06 12.58 21.94
C SER A 90 4.99 13.64 23.06
N GLN A 91 5.27 13.25 24.29
CA GLN A 91 5.24 14.16 25.46
C GLN A 91 6.25 15.31 25.37
N LEU A 92 7.28 15.14 24.53
CA LEU A 92 8.30 16.15 24.27
C LEU A 92 7.86 17.18 23.23
N PHE A 93 6.75 16.95 22.53
CA PHE A 93 6.23 17.82 21.50
C PHE A 93 5.57 19.07 22.08
N TRP A 94 5.38 20.07 21.23
CA TRP A 94 4.73 21.33 21.58
C TRP A 94 3.32 21.09 22.13
N LYS A 95 2.95 21.81 23.20
CA LYS A 95 1.59 21.76 23.77
C LYS A 95 0.61 22.67 23.05
N ILE A 96 1.12 23.71 22.40
CA ILE A 96 0.37 24.71 21.65
C ILE A 96 1.16 24.99 20.38
N LEU A 97 0.47 25.08 19.24
CA LEU A 97 1.03 25.52 17.96
C LEU A 97 0.30 26.76 17.48
N HIS A 98 1.03 27.76 16.99
CA HIS A 98 0.46 28.99 16.48
C HIS A 98 0.56 29.08 14.96
N GLY A 99 -0.50 29.55 14.32
CA GLY A 99 -0.53 29.70 12.86
C GLY A 99 -0.55 28.38 12.08
N VAL A 100 -1.19 27.35 12.64
CA VAL A 100 -1.44 26.04 12.01
C VAL A 100 -2.27 26.23 10.75
N ASN A 101 -1.76 25.76 9.62
CA ASN A 101 -2.46 25.80 8.33
C ASN A 101 -3.38 24.58 8.12
N LEU A 102 -4.14 24.58 7.02
CA LEU A 102 -5.10 23.52 6.71
C LEU A 102 -4.47 22.12 6.61
N LEU A 103 -3.29 22.01 6.00
CA LEU A 103 -2.57 20.73 5.89
C LEU A 103 -2.11 20.27 7.28
N GLN A 104 -1.50 21.14 8.08
CA GLN A 104 -1.07 20.82 9.44
C GLN A 104 -2.25 20.47 10.36
N LEU A 105 -3.41 21.09 10.16
CA LEU A 105 -4.62 20.74 10.90
C LEU A 105 -5.12 19.34 10.52
N ALA A 106 -5.15 19.01 9.22
CA ALA A 106 -5.37 17.64 8.77
C ALA A 106 -4.32 16.68 9.36
N CYS A 107 -3.10 17.19 9.59
CA CYS A 107 -2.04 16.43 10.25
C CYS A 107 -2.39 16.04 11.68
N ILE A 108 -2.69 17.05 12.51
CA ILE A 108 -3.04 16.90 13.92
C ILE A 108 -4.24 15.95 14.12
N LEU A 109 -5.17 15.93 13.16
CA LEU A 109 -6.41 15.15 13.22
C LEU A 109 -6.34 13.79 12.52
N SER A 110 -5.18 13.39 11.98
CA SER A 110 -4.97 12.17 11.17
C SER A 110 -6.05 12.00 10.08
N ALA A 111 -6.31 13.06 9.32
CA ALA A 111 -7.31 13.08 8.26
C ALA A 111 -6.68 12.72 6.90
N HIS A 112 -6.38 11.42 6.71
CA HIS A 112 -5.56 10.93 5.58
C HIS A 112 -6.21 11.17 4.21
N SER A 113 -7.53 11.05 4.11
CA SER A 113 -8.24 11.22 2.86
C SER A 113 -8.27 12.69 2.45
N ILE A 114 -8.47 13.59 3.41
CA ILE A 114 -8.39 15.03 3.19
C ILE A 114 -6.95 15.43 2.83
N MET A 115 -5.92 14.86 3.48
CA MET A 115 -4.54 15.12 3.08
C MET A 115 -4.28 14.85 1.60
N ASP A 116 -4.83 13.76 1.06
CA ASP A 116 -4.66 13.45 -0.37
C ASP A 116 -5.23 14.57 -1.26
N VAL A 117 -6.42 15.06 -0.92
CA VAL A 117 -7.03 16.22 -1.60
C VAL A 117 -6.15 17.46 -1.49
N LEU A 118 -5.63 17.73 -0.30
CA LEU A 118 -4.80 18.91 0.00
C LEU A 118 -3.44 18.88 -0.70
N LEU A 119 -2.77 17.72 -0.73
CA LEU A 119 -1.48 17.54 -1.39
C LEU A 119 -1.61 17.63 -2.92
N ASN A 120 -2.69 17.07 -3.48
CA ASN A 120 -2.99 17.21 -4.91
C ASN A 120 -3.28 18.66 -5.31
N SER A 121 -3.78 19.48 -4.38
CA SER A 121 -4.11 20.89 -4.60
C SER A 121 -2.90 21.85 -4.49
N LYS A 122 -1.67 21.33 -4.33
CA LYS A 122 -0.42 22.11 -4.24
C LYS A 122 -0.45 23.23 -3.19
N ILE A 123 -0.93 22.92 -1.98
CA ILE A 123 -0.91 23.88 -0.86
C ILE A 123 0.50 24.38 -0.56
N LYS A 124 0.61 25.64 -0.15
CA LYS A 124 1.88 26.23 0.29
C LYS A 124 2.44 25.46 1.49
N ARG A 125 3.71 25.05 1.38
CA ARG A 125 4.46 24.43 2.47
C ARG A 125 4.86 25.52 3.47
N ILE A 126 3.99 25.78 4.45
CA ILE A 126 4.17 26.82 5.46
C ILE A 126 4.43 26.16 6.82
N GLN A 127 5.33 26.75 7.62
CA GLN A 127 5.59 26.34 9.00
C GLN A 127 4.67 27.06 9.99
N THR A 128 4.49 26.47 11.17
CA THR A 128 3.88 27.22 12.28
C THR A 128 4.83 28.32 12.75
N ASN A 129 4.37 29.17 13.68
CA ASN A 129 5.25 30.17 14.28
C ASN A 129 6.36 29.55 15.14
N GLU A 130 6.29 28.25 15.44
CA GLU A 130 7.31 27.46 16.15
C GLU A 130 8.31 26.80 15.19
N ASP A 131 8.25 27.14 13.89
CA ASP A 131 8.99 26.52 12.79
C ASP A 131 8.67 25.02 12.59
N VAL A 132 7.56 24.56 13.19
CA VAL A 132 7.08 23.18 13.10
C VAL A 132 6.48 22.93 11.72
N THR A 133 6.93 21.88 11.05
CA THR A 133 6.43 21.42 9.75
C THR A 133 5.37 20.32 9.94
N SER A 134 4.64 20.00 8.87
CA SER A 134 3.73 18.84 8.86
C SER A 134 4.43 17.51 9.21
N VAL A 135 5.72 17.37 8.86
CA VAL A 135 6.53 16.17 9.16
C VAL A 135 6.76 16.03 10.67
N HIS A 136 7.03 17.14 11.36
CA HIS A 136 7.22 17.14 12.82
C HIS A 136 5.95 16.66 13.55
N ILE A 137 4.78 17.16 13.15
CA ILE A 137 3.49 16.81 13.75
C ILE A 137 3.27 15.30 13.67
N TYR A 138 3.49 14.69 12.50
CA TYR A 138 3.24 13.27 12.33
C TYR A 138 4.30 12.36 12.94
N ALA A 139 5.56 12.77 12.93
CA ALA A 139 6.61 12.09 13.66
C ALA A 139 6.29 12.04 15.17
N ALA A 140 5.71 13.13 15.71
CA ALA A 140 5.25 13.17 17.09
C ALA A 140 4.00 12.32 17.34
N MET A 141 3.08 12.18 16.37
CA MET A 141 1.86 11.39 16.52
C MET A 141 2.06 9.89 16.34
N GLY A 142 3.12 9.48 15.64
CA GLY A 142 3.29 8.08 15.24
C GLY A 142 2.45 7.66 14.03
N ASP A 143 2.08 8.61 13.16
CA ASP A 143 1.26 8.34 11.97
C ASP A 143 2.15 8.11 10.74
N TYR A 144 2.49 6.84 10.50
CA TYR A 144 3.40 6.45 9.43
C TYR A 144 2.82 6.68 8.02
N ILE A 145 1.49 6.58 7.85
CA ILE A 145 0.84 6.80 6.53
C ILE A 145 1.05 8.23 6.11
N ALA A 146 0.76 9.14 7.02
CA ALA A 146 0.82 10.54 6.71
C ALA A 146 2.25 11.04 6.53
N LEU A 147 3.20 10.50 7.31
CA LEU A 147 4.63 10.73 7.11
C LEU A 147 5.03 10.36 5.67
N ARG A 148 4.65 9.17 5.21
CA ARG A 148 4.94 8.73 3.84
C ARG A 148 4.34 9.65 2.78
N LYS A 149 3.06 10.04 2.93
CA LYS A 149 2.40 10.98 1.99
C LYS A 149 3.18 12.29 1.88
N LEU A 150 3.67 12.81 3.01
CA LEU A 150 4.47 14.04 3.03
C LEU A 150 5.88 13.84 2.45
N THR A 151 6.53 12.71 2.73
CA THR A 151 7.84 12.38 2.14
C THR A 151 7.73 12.23 0.61
N MET A 152 6.69 11.56 0.10
CA MET A 152 6.42 11.48 -1.34
C MET A 152 6.09 12.85 -1.95
N ALA A 153 5.52 13.75 -1.16
CA ALA A 153 5.32 15.14 -1.53
C ALA A 153 6.56 16.01 -1.28
N GLU A 154 7.74 15.41 -1.05
CA GLU A 154 9.06 16.07 -0.91
C GLU A 154 9.13 17.10 0.22
N PHE A 155 8.47 16.83 1.34
CA PHE A 155 8.62 17.66 2.53
C PHE A 155 10.00 17.44 3.16
N ASN A 156 10.63 18.53 3.59
CA ASN A 156 11.95 18.47 4.21
C ASN A 156 11.87 17.81 5.59
N ILE A 157 12.59 16.68 5.75
CA ILE A 157 12.69 15.90 6.99
C ILE A 157 13.88 16.32 7.87
N THR A 158 14.81 17.14 7.36
CA THR A 158 16.00 17.63 8.08
C THR A 158 15.82 19.04 8.65
N GLN A 159 14.64 19.64 8.44
CA GLN A 159 14.29 20.93 9.00
C GLN A 159 14.18 20.83 10.52
N GLN A 160 14.82 21.74 11.25
CA GLN A 160 14.67 21.88 12.70
C GLN A 160 13.55 22.86 13.05
N ASP A 161 12.90 22.61 14.19
CA ASP A 161 11.99 23.55 14.83
C ASP A 161 12.74 24.58 15.71
N LYS A 162 11.99 25.46 16.39
CA LYS A 162 12.58 26.48 17.28
C LYS A 162 13.32 25.93 18.50
N PHE A 163 13.11 24.67 18.86
CA PHE A 163 13.90 24.00 19.90
C PHE A 163 15.17 23.34 19.33
N GLY A 164 15.44 23.49 18.04
CA GLY A 164 16.54 22.81 17.35
C GLY A 164 16.30 21.31 17.17
N LYS A 165 15.06 20.85 17.34
CA LYS A 165 14.71 19.43 17.21
C LYS A 165 14.29 19.10 15.78
N LEU A 166 14.73 17.93 15.32
CA LEU A 166 14.31 17.32 14.06
C LEU A 166 13.02 16.52 14.26
N PRO A 167 12.27 16.19 13.18
CA PRO A 167 11.12 15.31 13.28
C PRO A 167 11.43 13.97 13.95
N ILE A 168 12.60 13.39 13.66
CA ILE A 168 13.03 12.10 14.23
C ILE A 168 13.16 12.13 15.76
N ASP A 169 13.48 13.29 16.35
CA ASP A 169 13.64 13.43 17.80
C ASP A 169 12.32 13.25 18.55
N TYR A 170 11.19 13.42 17.87
CA TYR A 170 9.87 13.24 18.45
C TYR A 170 9.37 11.79 18.43
N CYS A 171 10.02 10.89 17.69
CA CYS A 171 9.62 9.48 17.55
C CYS A 171 9.95 8.61 18.77
N TRP A 172 10.74 9.09 19.73
CA TRP A 172 11.40 8.27 20.76
C TRP A 172 10.47 7.67 21.84
N ASN A 173 9.23 8.17 21.96
CA ASN A 173 8.40 7.92 23.15
C ASN A 173 7.42 6.74 23.02
N TYR A 174 7.29 6.15 21.83
CA TYR A 174 6.44 4.97 21.61
C TYR A 174 7.22 3.97 20.76
N SER A 175 6.71 2.74 20.60
CA SER A 175 7.24 1.69 19.71
C SER A 175 7.19 2.09 18.23
N LEU A 176 7.56 3.33 17.89
CA LEU A 176 7.67 3.94 16.57
C LEU A 176 9.03 3.63 15.97
N GLN A 177 9.64 2.50 16.34
CA GLN A 177 10.91 2.06 15.78
C GLN A 177 10.82 2.01 14.26
N ASP A 178 9.66 1.60 13.73
CA ASP A 178 9.40 1.56 12.28
C ASP A 178 9.43 2.96 11.63
N ILE A 179 8.88 3.99 12.29
CA ILE A 179 8.94 5.39 11.81
C ILE A 179 10.35 5.95 11.90
N ARG A 180 11.06 5.61 12.98
CA ARG A 180 12.43 6.02 13.17
C ARG A 180 13.35 5.39 12.12
N ASP A 181 13.26 4.08 11.94
CA ASP A 181 14.02 3.33 10.93
C ASP A 181 13.72 3.88 9.53
N PHE A 182 12.44 4.19 9.26
CA PHE A 182 12.03 4.87 8.04
C PHE A 182 12.69 6.26 7.87
N LEU A 183 12.62 7.14 8.87
CA LEU A 183 13.24 8.47 8.82
C LEU A 183 14.77 8.39 8.68
N ILE A 184 15.41 7.43 9.35
CA ILE A 184 16.84 7.18 9.22
C ILE A 184 17.18 6.77 7.79
N ALA A 185 16.43 5.81 7.21
CA ALA A 185 16.62 5.38 5.84
C ALA A 185 16.46 6.53 4.85
N GLN A 186 15.45 7.39 5.03
CA GLN A 186 15.25 8.57 4.19
C GLN A 186 16.33 9.63 4.37
N SER A 187 16.84 9.84 5.59
CA SER A 187 17.91 10.81 5.85
C SER A 187 19.26 10.41 5.24
N LYS A 188 19.45 9.11 4.96
CA LYS A 188 20.64 8.56 4.32
C LYS A 188 20.51 8.45 2.80
N ALA A 189 19.32 8.59 2.23
CA ALA A 189 19.12 8.53 0.79
C ALA A 189 19.76 9.77 0.14
N PRO A 190 20.61 9.63 -0.89
CA PRO A 190 21.16 10.78 -1.59
C PRO A 190 20.02 11.60 -2.21
N SER A 191 20.11 12.92 -2.09
CA SER A 191 19.25 13.83 -2.86
C SER A 191 19.43 13.49 -4.33
N ALA A 192 18.32 13.35 -5.06
CA ALA A 192 18.34 13.13 -6.50
C ALA A 192 18.82 14.41 -7.22
N ASP A 193 20.09 14.75 -7.05
CA ASP A 193 20.80 15.77 -7.81
C ASP A 193 21.83 15.07 -8.71
N PHE A 194 21.64 15.31 -10.01
CA PHE A 194 22.52 15.08 -11.15
C PHE A 194 23.79 14.24 -10.95
N VAL A 195 23.82 13.10 -11.65
CA VAL A 195 25.06 12.44 -12.08
C VAL A 195 25.82 13.42 -12.98
N GLU A 196 26.82 14.10 -12.44
CA GLU A 196 27.95 14.55 -13.25
C GLU A 196 28.91 13.37 -13.38
N ASP A 197 29.14 12.97 -14.63
CA ASP A 197 30.21 12.05 -15.02
C ASP A 197 31.53 12.51 -14.41
N ASN A 198 32.09 11.70 -13.52
CA ASN A 198 33.53 11.71 -13.31
C ASN A 198 34.03 10.28 -13.27
N ASP A 199 34.88 10.01 -14.27
CA ASP A 199 35.59 8.77 -14.51
C ASP A 199 36.56 8.40 -13.38
N GLU A 200 36.73 7.09 -13.24
CA GLU A 200 37.88 6.35 -12.69
C GLU A 200 38.31 6.60 -11.23
N SER A 201 38.03 5.64 -10.34
CA SER A 201 39.02 4.64 -9.88
C SER A 201 38.56 3.84 -8.65
N ASP A 202 39.03 2.59 -8.61
CA ASP A 202 39.15 1.65 -7.48
C ASP A 202 37.89 0.94 -6.95
N VAL A 203 37.72 -0.28 -7.47
CA VAL A 203 36.76 -1.31 -7.03
C VAL A 203 37.23 -1.91 -5.70
N GLU A 204 36.66 -1.42 -4.59
CA GLU A 204 36.71 -2.11 -3.29
C GLU A 204 35.41 -2.89 -3.08
N PHE A 205 35.57 -4.19 -2.79
CA PHE A 205 34.54 -5.23 -2.76
C PHE A 205 33.63 -5.10 -1.52
N ALA A 206 32.76 -4.08 -1.48
CA ALA A 206 31.83 -3.84 -0.36
C ALA A 206 30.43 -3.31 -0.76
N SER A 207 30.05 -3.31 -2.04
CA SER A 207 28.89 -2.52 -2.51
C SER A 207 27.55 -3.27 -2.75
N THR A 208 27.48 -4.60 -2.73
CA THR A 208 26.22 -5.30 -3.07
C THR A 208 25.15 -5.29 -1.99
N GLU A 209 25.50 -5.19 -0.70
CA GLU A 209 24.49 -5.14 0.38
C GLU A 209 23.93 -3.72 0.58
N GLN A 210 24.73 -2.70 0.29
CA GLN A 210 24.34 -1.30 0.46
C GLN A 210 23.40 -0.84 -0.66
N GLU A 211 23.65 -1.20 -1.92
CA GLU A 211 22.71 -0.96 -3.04
C GLU A 211 21.39 -1.74 -2.89
N ALA A 212 21.44 -2.96 -2.34
CA ALA A 212 20.24 -3.76 -2.06
C ALA A 212 19.38 -3.12 -0.95
N GLN A 213 19.99 -2.54 0.10
CA GLN A 213 19.26 -1.83 1.16
C GLN A 213 18.67 -0.50 0.69
N GLU A 214 19.36 0.23 -0.20
CA GLU A 214 18.90 1.50 -0.76
C GLU A 214 17.73 1.32 -1.74
N THR A 215 17.78 0.30 -2.59
CA THR A 215 16.66 -0.07 -3.47
C THR A 215 15.43 -0.56 -2.70
N ASN A 216 15.63 -1.31 -1.60
CA ASN A 216 14.57 -1.82 -0.74
C ASN A 216 13.79 -0.71 -0.02
N SER A 217 14.49 0.29 0.53
CA SER A 217 13.85 1.42 1.25
C SER A 217 12.98 2.28 0.31
N SER A 218 13.37 2.41 -0.96
CA SER A 218 12.60 3.11 -1.99
C SER A 218 11.37 2.32 -2.46
N MET A 219 11.43 0.99 -2.47
CA MET A 219 10.31 0.15 -2.95
C MET A 219 9.06 0.28 -2.08
N ALA A 220 9.21 0.26 -0.74
CA ALA A 220 8.10 0.47 0.19
C ALA A 220 7.30 1.75 -0.14
N LEU A 221 8.02 2.80 -0.54
CA LEU A 221 7.46 4.10 -0.87
C LEU A 221 6.84 4.19 -2.26
N LYS A 222 7.29 3.39 -3.22
CA LYS A 222 6.78 3.44 -4.60
C LYS A 222 5.44 2.73 -4.77
N PHE A 223 5.11 1.81 -3.87
CA PHE A 223 3.89 1.00 -3.96
C PHE A 223 2.97 1.21 -2.76
N GLU A 224 1.67 1.24 -3.04
CA GLU A 224 0.62 1.30 -2.02
C GLU A 224 0.05 -0.09 -1.72
N ALA A 225 -0.27 -0.33 -0.46
CA ALA A 225 -1.05 -1.46 0.02
C ALA A 225 -2.24 -0.96 0.83
N TYR A 226 -3.28 -1.78 0.98
CA TYR A 226 -4.43 -1.45 1.79
C TYR A 226 -4.30 -2.04 3.20
N LEU A 227 -4.48 -1.21 4.22
CA LEU A 227 -4.66 -1.65 5.59
C LEU A 227 -6.14 -1.68 5.94
N CYS A 228 -6.61 -2.79 6.50
CA CYS A 228 -7.95 -2.89 7.07
C CYS A 228 -7.93 -2.29 8.49
N THR A 229 -8.72 -1.27 8.77
CA THR A 229 -8.74 -0.59 10.07
C THR A 229 -9.87 -1.08 10.96
N GLN A 230 -10.89 -1.68 10.35
CA GLN A 230 -12.07 -2.22 11.05
C GLN A 230 -12.01 -3.74 11.04
N VAL A 231 -11.47 -4.31 12.12
CA VAL A 231 -11.43 -5.76 12.31
C VAL A 231 -12.85 -6.27 12.55
N ASN A 232 -13.38 -7.02 11.58
CA ASN A 232 -14.71 -7.62 11.63
C ASN A 232 -14.58 -9.15 11.47
N PRO A 233 -14.44 -9.91 12.58
CA PRO A 233 -14.32 -11.36 12.55
C PRO A 233 -15.59 -12.01 11.96
N LEU A 234 -15.47 -12.65 10.80
CA LEU A 234 -16.63 -13.18 10.06
C LEU A 234 -16.58 -14.70 9.85
N TYR A 235 -15.37 -15.26 9.68
CA TYR A 235 -15.19 -16.66 9.32
C TYR A 235 -14.33 -17.40 10.33
N CYS A 236 -14.64 -18.66 10.60
CA CYS A 236 -13.77 -19.55 11.34
C CYS A 236 -13.39 -20.77 10.49
N TYR A 237 -12.10 -21.04 10.36
CA TYR A 237 -11.58 -22.19 9.61
C TYR A 237 -10.32 -22.74 10.28
N LYS A 238 -10.30 -24.06 10.51
CA LYS A 238 -9.18 -24.78 11.18
C LYS A 238 -8.72 -24.17 12.52
N GLY A 239 -9.65 -23.62 13.31
CA GLY A 239 -9.34 -23.02 14.60
C GLY A 239 -8.85 -21.56 14.53
N HIS A 240 -8.67 -21.02 13.33
CA HIS A 240 -8.40 -19.60 13.11
C HIS A 240 -9.68 -18.83 12.85
N THR A 241 -9.74 -17.59 13.36
CA THR A 241 -10.83 -16.66 13.09
C THR A 241 -10.31 -15.60 12.13
N TYR A 242 -11.00 -15.41 11.01
CA TYR A 242 -10.62 -14.48 9.96
C TYR A 242 -11.56 -13.28 9.94
N CYS A 243 -10.95 -12.12 9.77
CA CYS A 243 -11.64 -10.89 9.44
C CYS A 243 -12.32 -11.02 8.07
N GLU A 244 -13.35 -10.23 7.82
CA GLU A 244 -14.00 -10.16 6.50
C GLU A 244 -13.03 -9.73 5.37
N CYS A 245 -11.90 -9.10 5.70
CA CYS A 245 -10.82 -8.81 4.74
C CYS A 245 -9.94 -10.04 4.42
N CYS A 246 -10.29 -11.22 4.96
CA CYS A 246 -9.59 -12.52 4.90
C CYS A 246 -8.21 -12.57 5.57
N ASP A 247 -7.88 -11.57 6.38
CA ASP A 247 -6.72 -11.64 7.28
C ASP A 247 -7.07 -12.39 8.57
N ASP A 248 -6.07 -12.94 9.25
CA ASP A 248 -6.27 -13.51 10.59
C ASP A 248 -6.70 -12.39 11.56
N ALA A 249 -7.73 -12.62 12.36
CA ALA A 249 -8.28 -11.60 13.26
C ALA A 249 -7.40 -11.36 14.49
N TYR A 250 -6.58 -12.35 14.89
CA TYR A 250 -5.65 -12.23 16.01
C TYR A 250 -4.34 -11.56 15.57
N ASP A 251 -3.82 -11.95 14.40
CA ASP A 251 -2.60 -11.38 13.82
C ASP A 251 -2.92 -10.23 12.83
N HIS A 252 -4.09 -9.61 13.00
CA HIS A 252 -4.54 -8.52 12.16
C HIS A 252 -3.59 -7.34 12.32
N GLU A 253 -3.08 -6.82 11.21
CA GLU A 253 -2.15 -5.69 11.25
C GLU A 253 -2.79 -4.47 11.91
N SER A 254 -2.06 -3.88 12.87
CA SER A 254 -2.44 -2.64 13.54
C SER A 254 -2.00 -1.42 12.72
N PHE A 255 -2.68 -0.29 12.90
CA PHE A 255 -2.26 0.94 12.25
C PHE A 255 -0.99 1.50 12.90
N SER A 256 -1.02 1.88 14.18
CA SER A 256 0.15 2.47 14.85
C SER A 256 0.62 1.69 16.08
N GLY A 257 -0.17 0.71 16.54
CA GLY A 257 0.05 0.02 17.82
C GLY A 257 -0.36 0.86 19.03
N ASN A 258 -0.79 2.11 18.84
CA ASN A 258 -1.42 2.92 19.87
C ASN A 258 -2.94 2.72 19.84
N ALA A 259 -3.49 2.12 20.89
CA ALA A 259 -4.90 1.75 20.96
C ALA A 259 -5.89 2.93 20.81
N VAL A 260 -5.50 4.16 21.18
CA VAL A 260 -6.35 5.35 21.06
C VAL A 260 -6.41 5.80 19.60
N LEU A 261 -5.24 5.89 18.95
CA LEU A 261 -5.13 6.25 17.54
C LEU A 261 -5.75 5.16 16.64
N ASP A 262 -5.50 3.89 16.92
CA ASP A 262 -6.11 2.77 16.20
C ASP A 262 -7.65 2.81 16.28
N LYS A 263 -8.21 3.12 17.46
CA LYS A 263 -9.67 3.31 17.62
C LYS A 263 -10.20 4.51 16.85
N LEU A 264 -9.48 5.63 16.84
CA LEU A 264 -9.86 6.81 16.07
C LEU A 264 -9.92 6.48 14.58
N ILE A 265 -8.90 5.81 14.05
CA ILE A 265 -8.83 5.42 12.64
C ILE A 265 -9.90 4.37 12.31
N ALA A 266 -10.14 3.39 13.17
CA ALA A 266 -11.21 2.41 13.00
C ALA A 266 -12.61 3.03 13.00
N SER A 267 -12.81 4.17 13.68
CA SER A 267 -14.10 4.88 13.73
C SER A 267 -14.47 5.64 12.45
N ARG A 268 -13.53 5.77 11.50
CA ARG A 268 -13.75 6.48 10.23
C ARG A 268 -14.68 5.69 9.30
N LYS A 269 -15.26 6.37 8.31
CA LYS A 269 -16.17 5.77 7.32
C LYS A 269 -15.48 4.66 6.52
N ASP A 270 -14.23 4.90 6.13
CA ASP A 270 -13.49 3.98 5.29
C ASP A 270 -12.83 2.87 6.10
N ARG A 271 -13.17 1.65 5.72
CA ARG A 271 -12.58 0.43 6.31
C ARG A 271 -11.13 0.20 5.88
N PHE A 272 -10.77 0.68 4.70
CA PHE A 272 -9.45 0.47 4.13
C PHE A 272 -8.77 1.81 3.92
N ILE A 273 -7.53 1.90 4.39
CA ILE A 273 -6.67 3.06 4.15
C ILE A 273 -5.44 2.63 3.36
N LYS A 274 -4.98 3.51 2.48
CA LYS A 274 -3.79 3.28 1.67
C LYS A 274 -2.53 3.65 2.44
N ARG A 275 -1.54 2.78 2.39
CA ARG A 275 -0.27 2.93 3.09
C ARG A 275 0.89 2.45 2.22
N PRO A 276 2.15 2.78 2.52
CA PRO A 276 3.28 2.16 1.82
C PRO A 276 3.21 0.65 1.98
N THR A 277 3.67 -0.12 0.99
CA THR A 277 3.75 -1.56 1.16
C THR A 277 4.82 -1.91 2.19
N ASN A 278 4.50 -2.81 3.10
CA ASN A 278 5.49 -3.46 3.97
C ASN A 278 5.78 -4.91 3.55
N THR A 279 5.32 -5.31 2.38
CA THR A 279 5.46 -6.67 1.87
C THR A 279 6.22 -6.64 0.55
N PHE A 280 7.51 -6.93 0.62
CA PHE A 280 8.39 -7.14 -0.53
C PHE A 280 9.65 -7.86 -0.08
N GLY A 281 10.36 -8.49 -1.01
CA GLY A 281 11.60 -9.18 -0.74
C GLY A 281 11.71 -10.50 -1.49
N GLN A 282 12.30 -11.51 -0.86
CA GLN A 282 12.68 -12.75 -1.53
C GLN A 282 12.36 -13.99 -0.70
N PHE A 283 11.81 -15.01 -1.37
CA PHE A 283 11.65 -16.34 -0.80
C PHE A 283 12.98 -17.10 -0.79
N GLU A 284 13.26 -17.77 0.32
CA GLU A 284 14.24 -18.84 0.37
C GLU A 284 13.65 -20.06 -0.32
N THR A 285 14.26 -20.45 -1.44
CA THR A 285 13.98 -21.71 -2.09
C THR A 285 15.28 -22.48 -2.23
N PRO A 286 15.27 -23.82 -2.30
CA PRO A 286 16.48 -24.61 -2.56
C PRO A 286 17.22 -24.23 -3.85
N CYS A 287 16.57 -23.45 -4.73
CA CYS A 287 17.10 -22.95 -6.00
C CYS A 287 17.56 -21.48 -5.92
N SER A 288 17.49 -20.81 -4.76
CA SER A 288 17.78 -19.38 -4.61
C SER A 288 19.26 -19.03 -4.84
N SER A 289 20.16 -19.97 -4.59
CA SER A 289 21.61 -19.81 -4.84
C SER A 289 21.98 -19.75 -6.33
N VAL A 290 21.05 -20.00 -7.25
CA VAL A 290 21.27 -19.97 -8.71
C VAL A 290 20.70 -18.68 -9.34
N MET A 291 20.14 -17.75 -8.56
CA MET A 291 19.39 -16.59 -9.08
C MET A 291 20.16 -15.27 -9.17
N ALA A 292 21.43 -15.23 -8.77
CA ALA A 292 22.26 -14.03 -8.94
C ALA A 292 23.02 -14.09 -10.28
N GLU A 293 22.40 -13.60 -11.35
CA GLU A 293 23.06 -12.96 -12.50
C GLU A 293 22.00 -12.62 -13.56
N ALA A 294 21.91 -11.33 -13.90
CA ALA A 294 21.15 -10.88 -15.05
C ALA A 294 21.77 -11.47 -16.33
N SER A 295 20.95 -12.16 -17.13
CA SER A 295 21.32 -12.61 -18.46
C SER A 295 20.10 -12.40 -19.36
N SER A 296 20.34 -11.93 -20.58
CA SER A 296 19.35 -11.49 -21.57
C SER A 296 18.19 -12.48 -21.75
N PHE A 297 17.00 -12.11 -21.25
CA PHE A 297 15.81 -12.98 -21.28
C PHE A 297 15.16 -13.03 -22.67
N VAL A 298 14.62 -14.21 -23.03
CA VAL A 298 13.99 -14.44 -24.35
C VAL A 298 12.45 -14.63 -24.25
N ALA A 299 11.87 -14.94 -23.08
CA ALA A 299 10.42 -14.97 -22.89
C ALA A 299 9.98 -14.83 -21.41
N TRP A 300 8.82 -14.20 -21.18
CA TRP A 300 8.13 -14.14 -19.89
C TRP A 300 6.83 -14.94 -19.95
N ILE A 301 6.58 -15.77 -18.94
CA ILE A 301 5.33 -16.50 -18.75
C ILE A 301 4.61 -15.90 -17.54
N ILE A 302 3.37 -15.45 -17.75
CA ILE A 302 2.55 -14.84 -16.71
C ILE A 302 1.38 -15.78 -16.39
N THR A 303 1.21 -16.09 -15.11
CA THR A 303 0.17 -17.01 -14.62
C THR A 303 -0.53 -16.43 -13.39
N ASP A 304 -1.56 -17.11 -12.86
CA ASP A 304 -2.23 -16.69 -11.61
C ASP A 304 -1.42 -17.01 -10.34
N GLY A 305 -0.27 -17.69 -10.47
CA GLY A 305 0.62 -18.04 -9.36
C GLY A 305 -0.02 -18.91 -8.26
N GLN A 306 -1.20 -19.50 -8.50
CA GLN A 306 -2.00 -20.14 -7.48
C GLN A 306 -2.03 -21.67 -7.61
N TYR A 307 -2.15 -22.33 -6.46
CA TYR A 307 -2.31 -23.77 -6.40
C TYR A 307 -3.73 -24.20 -6.85
N GLY A 308 -3.85 -25.34 -7.54
CA GLY A 308 -5.11 -25.83 -8.10
C GLY A 308 -5.56 -25.07 -9.36
N SER A 309 -4.62 -24.49 -10.10
CA SER A 309 -4.80 -23.86 -11.42
C SER A 309 -3.76 -24.40 -12.42
N ILE A 310 -3.73 -23.85 -13.64
CA ILE A 310 -2.67 -24.17 -14.62
C ILE A 310 -1.27 -23.78 -14.11
N SER A 311 -1.17 -22.84 -13.18
CA SER A 311 0.09 -22.45 -12.54
C SER A 311 0.72 -23.57 -11.74
N GLU A 312 -0.08 -24.47 -11.17
CA GLU A 312 0.41 -25.68 -10.50
C GLU A 312 1.09 -26.61 -11.51
N VAL A 313 0.44 -26.89 -12.63
CA VAL A 313 1.00 -27.75 -13.69
C VAL A 313 2.29 -27.15 -14.24
N MET A 314 2.29 -25.84 -14.50
CA MET A 314 3.48 -25.11 -14.92
C MET A 314 4.60 -25.23 -13.88
N SER A 315 4.28 -25.02 -12.59
CA SER A 315 5.26 -25.10 -11.51
C SER A 315 5.93 -26.47 -11.40
N MET A 316 5.19 -27.55 -11.65
CA MET A 316 5.74 -28.91 -11.61
C MET A 316 6.72 -29.19 -12.75
N GLY A 317 6.58 -28.51 -13.89
CA GLY A 317 7.50 -28.63 -15.04
C GLY A 317 8.78 -27.80 -14.90
N MET A 318 8.75 -26.74 -14.07
CA MET A 318 9.87 -25.81 -13.94
C MET A 318 11.18 -26.42 -13.43
N PRO A 319 11.19 -27.33 -12.45
CA PRO A 319 12.42 -28.00 -12.03
C PRO A 319 13.15 -28.72 -13.18
N GLY A 320 12.41 -29.49 -14.00
CA GLY A 320 13.00 -30.18 -15.15
C GLY A 320 13.49 -29.22 -16.23
N TYR A 321 12.78 -28.10 -16.45
CA TYR A 321 13.26 -27.05 -17.36
C TYR A 321 14.54 -26.39 -16.83
N ALA A 322 14.58 -26.06 -15.54
CA ALA A 322 15.72 -25.43 -14.89
C ALA A 322 16.96 -26.34 -14.91
N GLU A 323 16.77 -27.64 -14.68
CA GLU A 323 17.84 -28.65 -14.79
C GLU A 323 18.38 -28.77 -16.21
N ALA A 324 17.50 -28.78 -17.22
CA ALA A 324 17.88 -28.99 -18.61
C ALA A 324 18.49 -27.74 -19.28
N TYR A 325 18.01 -26.53 -18.94
CA TYR A 325 18.32 -25.30 -19.70
C TYR A 325 18.85 -24.14 -18.84
N GLY A 326 18.83 -24.28 -17.51
CA GLY A 326 19.08 -23.18 -16.59
C GLY A 326 17.97 -22.14 -16.56
N LEU A 327 17.93 -21.32 -15.50
CA LEU A 327 16.93 -20.25 -15.32
C LEU A 327 17.25 -18.95 -16.09
N LYS A 328 18.35 -18.93 -16.85
CA LYS A 328 18.82 -17.73 -17.56
C LYS A 328 17.90 -17.28 -18.72
N ARG A 329 17.00 -18.15 -19.21
CA ARG A 329 16.22 -17.88 -20.45
C ARG A 329 14.72 -17.72 -20.26
N LEU A 330 14.17 -18.09 -19.09
CA LEU A 330 12.73 -18.11 -18.84
C LEU A 330 12.39 -17.48 -17.49
N GLN A 331 11.51 -16.49 -17.50
CA GLN A 331 10.94 -15.91 -16.29
C GLN A 331 9.47 -16.32 -16.17
N VAL A 332 9.07 -16.83 -15.00
CA VAL A 332 7.70 -17.22 -14.70
C VAL A 332 7.18 -16.37 -13.55
N ILE A 333 6.20 -15.52 -13.86
CA ILE A 333 5.64 -14.52 -12.95
C ILE A 333 4.23 -14.96 -12.54
N GLY A 334 4.01 -15.12 -11.24
CA GLY A 334 2.67 -15.37 -10.68
C GLY A 334 2.01 -14.08 -10.21
N ILE A 335 0.83 -13.72 -10.74
CA ILE A 335 0.04 -12.57 -10.27
C ILE A 335 -1.04 -13.09 -9.32
N VAL A 336 -0.90 -12.77 -8.03
CA VAL A 336 -1.65 -13.43 -6.95
C VAL A 336 -2.42 -12.41 -6.11
N PRO A 337 -3.71 -12.64 -5.80
CA PRO A 337 -4.47 -11.81 -4.87
C PRO A 337 -3.92 -11.90 -3.44
N TRP A 338 -3.39 -10.79 -2.93
CA TRP A 338 -2.76 -10.68 -1.61
C TRP A 338 -3.67 -11.20 -0.49
N ARG A 339 -4.91 -10.71 -0.44
CA ARG A 339 -5.89 -11.02 0.63
C ARG A 339 -6.38 -12.46 0.65
N ARG A 340 -6.09 -13.23 -0.39
CA ARG A 340 -6.45 -14.65 -0.48
C ARG A 340 -5.28 -15.57 -0.18
N LEU A 341 -4.15 -15.02 0.27
CA LEU A 341 -3.04 -15.81 0.79
C LEU A 341 -3.30 -16.24 2.24
N PRO A 342 -3.04 -17.50 2.61
CA PRO A 342 -3.27 -17.99 3.96
C PRO A 342 -2.19 -17.59 5.00
N PHE A 343 -1.06 -17.01 4.57
CA PHE A 343 0.12 -16.74 5.41
C PHE A 343 0.62 -15.29 5.27
N GLN A 344 -0.32 -14.34 5.09
CA GLN A 344 0.03 -12.92 4.87
C GLN A 344 0.89 -12.34 5.99
N ALA A 345 0.58 -12.67 7.25
CA ALA A 345 1.33 -12.19 8.42
C ALA A 345 2.83 -12.52 8.33
N ASN A 346 3.17 -13.70 7.81
CA ASN A 346 4.56 -14.16 7.67
C ASN A 346 5.34 -13.41 6.57
N LEU A 347 4.65 -12.75 5.64
CA LEU A 347 5.27 -12.02 4.52
C LEU A 347 5.44 -10.52 4.81
N ARG A 348 4.81 -10.02 5.87
CA ARG A 348 4.84 -8.60 6.24
C ARG A 348 6.11 -8.31 7.04
N SER A 349 6.78 -7.22 6.67
CA SER A 349 7.82 -6.61 7.48
C SER A 349 7.18 -5.59 8.44
N SER A 350 7.61 -5.55 9.71
CA SER A 350 7.15 -4.52 10.65
C SER A 350 7.75 -3.15 10.33
N ASN A 351 9.02 -3.13 9.91
CA ASN A 351 9.80 -1.90 9.71
C ASN A 351 9.83 -1.38 8.27
N TYR A 352 8.99 -1.94 7.39
CA TYR A 352 8.91 -1.54 5.98
C TYR A 352 10.21 -1.73 5.19
N MET A 353 11.20 -2.47 5.72
CA MET A 353 12.46 -2.77 5.01
C MET A 353 12.36 -4.01 4.11
N GLY A 354 11.21 -4.67 4.11
CA GLY A 354 10.99 -5.92 3.39
C GLY A 354 11.58 -7.13 4.11
N SER A 355 11.54 -8.29 3.46
CA SER A 355 12.01 -9.56 4.01
C SER A 355 12.73 -10.39 2.95
N THR A 356 14.05 -10.54 3.07
CA THR A 356 14.90 -11.18 2.06
C THR A 356 15.13 -12.67 2.28
N GLN A 357 14.76 -13.19 3.45
CA GLN A 357 14.95 -14.58 3.87
C GLN A 357 13.64 -15.17 4.39
N VAL A 358 12.63 -15.23 3.52
CA VAL A 358 11.32 -15.78 3.88
C VAL A 358 11.21 -17.22 3.40
N GLU A 359 10.98 -18.17 4.29
CA GLU A 359 10.76 -19.56 3.89
C GLU A 359 9.53 -19.65 2.96
N PHE A 360 9.66 -20.42 1.87
CA PHE A 360 8.51 -20.66 1.01
C PHE A 360 7.43 -21.45 1.77
N PRO A 361 6.17 -21.00 1.75
CA PRO A 361 5.09 -21.61 2.52
C PRO A 361 4.94 -23.11 2.20
N PRO A 362 4.72 -23.97 3.20
CA PRO A 362 4.44 -25.37 2.94
C PRO A 362 3.14 -25.51 2.15
N LYS A 363 3.00 -26.62 1.43
CA LYS A 363 1.82 -26.91 0.62
C LYS A 363 0.55 -26.92 1.48
N GLY A 364 -0.22 -25.84 1.37
CA GLY A 364 -1.51 -25.70 2.04
C GLY A 364 -2.64 -26.38 1.28
N HIS A 365 -3.79 -26.54 1.95
CA HIS A 365 -5.05 -26.92 1.29
C HIS A 365 -5.79 -25.67 0.82
N LYS A 366 -6.27 -25.70 -0.42
CA LYS A 366 -7.19 -24.68 -0.95
C LYS A 366 -8.48 -24.66 -0.13
N SER A 367 -8.88 -23.49 0.33
CA SER A 367 -10.15 -23.24 1.03
C SER A 367 -11.01 -22.27 0.21
N GLU A 368 -12.25 -22.04 0.65
CA GLU A 368 -13.13 -21.02 0.03
C GLU A 368 -12.57 -19.60 0.23
N LEU A 369 -11.80 -19.36 1.29
CA LEU A 369 -11.20 -18.07 1.62
C LEU A 369 -9.82 -17.88 0.99
N HIS A 370 -8.98 -18.92 1.06
CA HIS A 370 -7.57 -18.82 0.70
C HIS A 370 -7.16 -19.82 -0.37
N THR A 371 -6.35 -19.36 -1.30
CA THR A 371 -5.70 -20.20 -2.31
C THR A 371 -4.19 -20.21 -2.05
N PRO A 372 -3.57 -21.37 -1.80
CA PRO A 372 -2.12 -21.47 -1.61
C PRO A 372 -1.34 -21.00 -2.84
N LEU A 373 -0.10 -20.61 -2.61
CA LEU A 373 0.85 -20.21 -3.65
C LEU A 373 1.34 -21.45 -4.42
N ALA A 374 1.37 -21.40 -5.76
CA ALA A 374 2.03 -22.43 -6.55
C ALA A 374 3.55 -22.25 -6.45
N PRO A 375 4.35 -23.30 -6.20
CA PRO A 375 5.80 -23.16 -6.05
C PRO A 375 6.50 -22.83 -7.38
N TYR A 376 7.84 -22.72 -7.35
CA TYR A 376 8.73 -22.69 -8.52
C TYR A 376 8.48 -21.59 -9.58
N HIS A 377 7.68 -20.56 -9.29
CA HIS A 377 7.71 -19.32 -10.06
C HIS A 377 8.98 -18.55 -9.72
N THR A 378 9.54 -17.83 -10.70
CA THR A 378 10.74 -17.01 -10.49
C THR A 378 10.41 -15.70 -9.80
N ARG A 379 9.18 -15.19 -9.96
CA ARG A 379 8.68 -13.95 -9.35
C ARG A 379 7.20 -14.08 -8.97
N TYR A 380 6.79 -13.33 -7.95
CA TYR A 380 5.39 -13.12 -7.61
C TYR A 380 5.07 -11.64 -7.54
N LEU A 381 3.89 -11.27 -8.04
CA LEU A 381 3.28 -9.96 -7.87
C LEU A 381 2.02 -10.15 -7.02
N PHE A 382 2.06 -9.67 -5.78
CA PHE A 382 0.91 -9.69 -4.89
C PHE A 382 0.07 -8.43 -5.10
N VAL A 383 -1.19 -8.63 -5.49
CA VAL A 383 -2.11 -7.54 -5.80
C VAL A 383 -3.12 -7.41 -4.67
N ASP A 384 -3.14 -6.25 -4.02
CA ASP A 384 -4.12 -5.92 -2.98
C ASP A 384 -5.25 -5.07 -3.57
N SER A 385 -6.43 -5.66 -3.70
CA SER A 385 -7.63 -5.00 -4.23
C SER A 385 -8.50 -4.37 -3.14
N GLY A 386 -7.98 -4.23 -1.92
CA GLY A 386 -8.68 -3.59 -0.80
C GLY A 386 -9.96 -4.32 -0.41
N SER A 387 -11.11 -3.64 -0.56
CA SER A 387 -12.43 -4.21 -0.24
C SER A 387 -12.89 -5.31 -1.20
N ARG A 388 -12.33 -5.38 -2.42
CA ARG A 388 -12.64 -6.43 -3.39
C ARG A 388 -11.83 -7.68 -3.08
N ASN A 389 -12.50 -8.71 -2.54
CA ASN A 389 -11.84 -9.95 -2.12
C ASN A 389 -12.50 -11.22 -2.68
N ASP A 390 -13.29 -11.06 -3.75
CA ASP A 390 -13.81 -12.19 -4.51
C ASP A 390 -12.68 -12.89 -5.29
N ILE A 391 -13.00 -14.04 -5.88
CA ILE A 391 -12.04 -14.87 -6.63
C ILE A 391 -11.50 -14.17 -7.91
N HIS A 392 -12.13 -13.09 -8.37
CA HIS A 392 -11.76 -12.31 -9.57
C HIS A 392 -11.20 -10.93 -9.24
N CYS A 393 -10.90 -10.66 -7.97
CA CYS A 393 -10.47 -9.34 -7.50
C CYS A 393 -9.24 -8.75 -8.22
N ILE A 394 -8.44 -9.57 -8.91
CA ILE A 394 -7.22 -9.14 -9.64
C ILE A 394 -7.36 -9.16 -11.16
N GLN A 395 -8.52 -9.53 -11.70
CA GLN A 395 -8.71 -9.71 -13.14
C GLN A 395 -8.50 -8.41 -13.94
N GLU A 396 -8.98 -7.30 -13.40
CA GLU A 396 -8.83 -5.97 -13.98
C GLU A 396 -7.35 -5.57 -14.02
N PHE A 397 -6.64 -5.72 -12.89
CA PHE A 397 -5.20 -5.49 -12.83
C PHE A 397 -4.44 -6.33 -13.86
N ARG A 398 -4.72 -7.64 -13.91
CA ARG A 398 -4.06 -8.57 -14.84
C ARG A 398 -4.25 -8.14 -16.30
N THR A 399 -5.48 -7.79 -16.66
CA THR A 399 -5.80 -7.31 -18.01
C THR A 399 -5.01 -6.03 -18.33
N MET A 400 -5.04 -5.04 -17.44
CA MET A 400 -4.29 -3.79 -17.65
C MET A 400 -2.79 -4.03 -17.75
N PHE A 401 -2.25 -4.95 -16.96
CA PHE A 401 -0.83 -5.33 -16.98
C PHE A 401 -0.45 -6.00 -18.30
N GLU A 402 -1.23 -6.97 -18.77
CA GLU A 402 -1.02 -7.64 -20.06
C GLU A 402 -1.10 -6.65 -21.23
N VAL A 403 -2.06 -5.72 -21.22
CA VAL A 403 -2.18 -4.66 -22.22
C VAL A 403 -1.01 -3.69 -22.15
N TRP A 404 -0.56 -3.32 -20.95
CA TRP A 404 0.61 -2.47 -20.77
C TRP A 404 1.87 -3.12 -21.37
N LEU A 405 2.07 -4.43 -21.17
CA LEU A 405 3.20 -5.16 -21.76
C LEU A 405 3.23 -5.07 -23.29
N THR A 406 2.07 -5.08 -23.97
CA THR A 406 2.03 -4.91 -25.44
C THR A 406 2.54 -3.55 -25.92
N LYS A 407 2.64 -2.57 -25.02
CA LYS A 407 3.11 -1.20 -25.31
C LYS A 407 4.56 -1.00 -24.89
N VAL A 408 5.15 -1.93 -24.15
CA VAL A 408 6.56 -1.89 -23.78
C VAL A 408 7.39 -2.12 -25.05
N THR A 409 8.23 -1.14 -25.37
CA THR A 409 9.18 -1.21 -26.48
C THR A 409 10.56 -1.56 -25.94
N PHE A 410 11.19 -2.57 -26.53
CA PHE A 410 12.59 -2.87 -26.26
C PHE A 410 13.45 -2.27 -27.38
N GLN A 411 14.39 -1.42 -27.00
CA GLN A 411 15.50 -1.04 -27.88
C GLN A 411 16.61 -2.05 -27.65
N THR A 412 17.02 -2.74 -28.72
CA THR A 412 18.23 -3.54 -28.72
C THR A 412 19.39 -2.66 -29.18
N ASP A 413 20.50 -2.67 -28.45
CA ASP A 413 21.70 -1.86 -28.73
C ASP A 413 22.25 -2.05 -30.15
N ASN A 414 21.88 -3.16 -30.81
CA ASN A 414 22.34 -3.55 -32.14
C ASN A 414 21.30 -3.36 -33.26
N CYS A 415 20.13 -2.77 -33.00
CA CYS A 415 19.09 -2.60 -34.02
C CYS A 415 18.25 -1.33 -33.83
N ASN A 416 18.21 -0.47 -34.85
CA ASN A 416 17.40 0.76 -34.86
C ASN A 416 15.89 0.51 -35.04
N LEU A 417 15.43 -0.74 -34.95
CA LEU A 417 14.03 -1.12 -35.10
C LEU A 417 13.37 -1.23 -33.73
N THR A 418 12.60 -0.21 -33.38
CA THR A 418 11.70 -0.27 -32.22
C THR A 418 10.49 -1.13 -32.58
N HIS A 419 10.30 -2.22 -31.83
CA HIS A 419 9.11 -3.04 -31.93
C HIS A 419 8.46 -3.18 -30.57
N ASN A 420 7.13 -3.28 -30.58
CA ASN A 420 6.36 -3.59 -29.39
C ASN A 420 6.60 -5.04 -28.98
N THR A 421 6.54 -5.30 -27.68
CA THR A 421 6.66 -6.65 -27.14
C THR A 421 5.49 -7.52 -27.62
N PRO A 422 5.73 -8.64 -28.31
CA PRO A 422 4.66 -9.55 -28.70
C PRO A 422 4.12 -10.27 -27.46
N VAL A 423 2.81 -10.19 -27.25
CA VAL A 423 2.10 -10.88 -26.16
C VAL A 423 1.11 -11.85 -26.77
N CYS A 424 1.03 -13.07 -26.23
CA CYS A 424 0.00 -14.03 -26.58
C CYS A 424 -0.51 -14.78 -25.35
N GLY A 425 -1.79 -15.12 -25.35
CA GLY A 425 -2.40 -15.97 -24.33
C GLY A 425 -2.37 -17.44 -24.74
N ILE A 426 -2.24 -18.34 -23.76
CA ILE A 426 -2.40 -19.77 -23.97
C ILE A 426 -3.59 -20.24 -23.12
N LEU A 427 -4.61 -20.79 -23.77
CA LEU A 427 -5.79 -21.34 -23.12
C LEU A 427 -5.75 -22.86 -23.22
N VAL A 428 -5.43 -23.52 -22.11
CA VAL A 428 -5.38 -25.00 -22.02
C VAL A 428 -6.72 -25.55 -21.51
N THR A 429 -7.22 -24.95 -20.44
CA THR A 429 -8.54 -25.23 -19.85
C THR A 429 -9.08 -23.92 -19.32
N GLY A 430 -10.39 -23.80 -19.11
CA GLY A 430 -10.98 -22.62 -18.53
C GLY A 430 -12.37 -22.89 -18.00
N ARG A 431 -12.71 -22.20 -16.92
CA ARG A 431 -14.06 -22.13 -16.37
C ARG A 431 -14.82 -20.98 -17.03
N PRO A 432 -16.16 -20.90 -16.91
CA PRO A 432 -16.92 -19.80 -17.49
C PRO A 432 -16.42 -18.43 -16.99
N GLU A 433 -15.96 -18.38 -15.73
CA GLU A 433 -15.37 -17.18 -15.13
C GLU A 433 -14.13 -16.65 -15.85
N ASP A 434 -13.30 -17.53 -16.43
CA ASP A 434 -12.07 -17.14 -17.13
C ASP A 434 -12.35 -16.50 -18.49
N ALA A 435 -13.56 -16.70 -19.05
CA ALA A 435 -13.95 -16.21 -20.36
C ALA A 435 -13.94 -14.68 -20.43
N LEU A 436 -14.25 -13.99 -19.33
CA LEU A 436 -14.22 -12.53 -19.28
C LEU A 436 -12.79 -11.99 -19.52
N GLY A 437 -11.77 -12.62 -18.94
CA GLY A 437 -10.37 -12.21 -19.12
C GLY A 437 -9.90 -12.44 -20.55
N VAL A 438 -10.26 -13.59 -21.14
CA VAL A 438 -9.97 -13.90 -22.54
C VAL A 438 -10.65 -12.90 -23.48
N CYS A 439 -11.93 -12.59 -23.25
CA CYS A 439 -12.66 -11.60 -24.04
C CYS A 439 -12.02 -10.22 -23.99
N GLU A 440 -11.57 -9.78 -22.82
CA GLU A 440 -10.95 -8.47 -22.66
C GLU A 440 -9.57 -8.40 -23.32
N ALA A 441 -8.75 -9.45 -23.17
CA ALA A 441 -7.47 -9.55 -23.87
C ALA A 441 -7.64 -9.55 -25.40
N LEU A 442 -8.65 -10.26 -25.93
CA LEU A 442 -8.98 -10.25 -27.35
C LEU A 442 -9.43 -8.88 -27.87
N LYS A 443 -10.19 -8.10 -27.08
CA LYS A 443 -10.54 -6.71 -27.45
C LYS A 443 -9.31 -5.82 -27.57
N ASN A 444 -8.25 -6.13 -26.84
CA ASN A 444 -6.97 -5.44 -26.88
C ASN A 444 -5.98 -6.06 -27.89
N ASN A 445 -6.47 -6.87 -28.84
CA ASN A 445 -5.69 -7.53 -29.90
C ASN A 445 -4.60 -8.49 -29.38
N ILE A 446 -4.75 -9.06 -28.18
CA ILE A 446 -3.87 -10.11 -27.69
C ILE A 446 -4.38 -11.46 -28.23
N PRO A 447 -3.64 -12.14 -29.12
CA PRO A 447 -4.04 -13.42 -29.68
C PRO A 447 -3.97 -14.54 -28.65
N PHE A 448 -4.85 -15.54 -28.78
CA PHE A 448 -4.84 -16.75 -27.95
C PHE A 448 -4.55 -18.01 -28.77
N VAL A 449 -3.67 -18.86 -28.25
CA VAL A 449 -3.49 -20.24 -28.69
C VAL A 449 -4.34 -21.14 -27.81
N ILE A 450 -5.25 -21.90 -28.42
CA ILE A 450 -6.13 -22.83 -27.70
C ILE A 450 -5.52 -24.23 -27.80
N ILE A 451 -5.18 -24.81 -26.65
CA ILE A 451 -4.73 -26.20 -26.58
C ILE A 451 -5.97 -27.07 -26.35
N ALA A 452 -6.41 -27.77 -27.39
CA ALA A 452 -7.53 -28.69 -27.28
C ALA A 452 -7.07 -29.98 -26.59
N VAL A 453 -7.27 -30.06 -25.27
CA VAL A 453 -7.11 -31.31 -24.51
C VAL A 453 -8.50 -31.78 -24.11
N SER A 454 -9.01 -32.85 -24.74
CA SER A 454 -10.24 -33.63 -24.47
C SER A 454 -11.33 -33.02 -23.54
N ILE A 455 -11.66 -31.73 -23.69
CA ILE A 455 -12.73 -31.02 -22.98
C ILE A 455 -13.38 -30.09 -24.01
N SER A 456 -14.72 -30.17 -24.13
CA SER A 456 -15.49 -29.52 -25.19
C SER A 456 -15.81 -28.06 -24.85
N ILE A 457 -14.91 -27.13 -25.20
CA ILE A 457 -15.24 -25.70 -25.27
C ILE A 457 -15.81 -25.41 -26.67
N LYS A 458 -17.11 -25.11 -26.79
CA LYS A 458 -17.70 -24.63 -28.05
C LYS A 458 -17.76 -23.11 -28.07
N TYR A 459 -17.05 -22.51 -29.02
CA TYR A 459 -17.15 -21.09 -29.35
C TYR A 459 -18.37 -20.83 -30.27
N CYS A 460 -19.32 -20.01 -29.82
CA CYS A 460 -20.47 -19.63 -30.64
C CYS A 460 -20.18 -18.34 -31.42
N LYS A 461 -19.92 -18.46 -32.72
CA LYS A 461 -19.70 -17.31 -33.63
C LYS A 461 -20.85 -16.29 -33.64
N LYS A 462 -22.09 -16.72 -33.35
CA LYS A 462 -23.27 -15.84 -33.37
C LYS A 462 -23.40 -14.96 -32.13
N THR A 463 -22.91 -15.42 -30.97
CA THR A 463 -23.10 -14.73 -29.69
C THR A 463 -21.81 -14.23 -29.06
N LYS A 464 -20.64 -14.54 -29.68
CA LYS A 464 -19.30 -14.25 -29.12
C LYS A 464 -19.14 -14.74 -27.67
N LEU A 465 -19.82 -15.83 -27.32
CA LEU A 465 -19.84 -16.42 -25.98
C LEU A 465 -19.27 -17.83 -26.02
N PHE A 466 -18.51 -18.16 -24.97
CA PHE A 466 -18.03 -19.51 -24.70
C PHE A 466 -19.07 -20.26 -23.88
N THR A 467 -19.40 -21.48 -24.30
CA THR A 467 -20.29 -22.37 -23.54
C THR A 467 -19.57 -23.68 -23.21
N LEU A 468 -19.61 -24.06 -21.95
CA LEU A 468 -19.08 -25.32 -21.41
C LEU A 468 -20.17 -26.41 -21.41
N LYS A 469 -19.78 -27.64 -21.72
CA LYS A 469 -20.57 -28.85 -21.47
C LYS A 469 -19.82 -29.78 -20.55
#